data_AF-A0A920ME41-F1
#
_entry.id   AF-A0A920ME41-F1
#
_cell.length_a   1.000
_cell.length_b   1.000
_cell.length_c   1.000
_cell.angle_alpha   90.00
_cell.angle_beta   90.00
_cell.angle_gamma   90.00
#
_symmetry.space_group_name_H-M   'P 1'
#
loop_
_entity.id
_entity.type
_entity.pdbx_description
1 polymer ?
#
loop_
_entity_poly.entity_id
_entity_poly.type
_entity_poly.pdbx_seq_one_letter_code
_entity_poly.pdbx_strand_id
1 'polypeptide(L)'
;MGPAAFEANESIINSEGATVGSYENQSVYLNSHDFIGETQSTGHSISCVAIAEKEGQMEMDYDYSSTRGLDDLRDHISIGYSAGIGLPVI
;
A
#
# COMPACT_ATOMS: atom_id res chain seq x y z
N MET A 1 10.83 -11.20 4.02
CA MET A 1 10.41 -9.98 3.29
C MET A 1 11.65 -9.11 3.21
N GLY A 2 12.32 -9.06 2.05
CA GLY A 2 13.53 -8.25 1.88
C GLY A 2 13.18 -6.75 1.79
N PRO A 3 14.14 -5.85 2.01
CA PRO A 3 13.91 -4.41 2.00
C PRO A 3 13.83 -3.89 0.55
N ALA A 4 12.85 -4.34 -0.22
CA ALA A 4 12.74 -4.08 -1.68
C ALA A 4 12.83 -2.58 -2.05
N ALA A 5 12.37 -1.69 -1.17
CA ALA A 5 12.59 -0.25 -1.31
C ALA A 5 14.08 0.11 -1.26
N PHE A 6 14.81 -0.33 -0.23
CA PHE A 6 16.26 -0.09 -0.10
C PHE A 6 17.09 -0.74 -1.21
N GLU A 7 16.60 -1.83 -1.81
CA GLU A 7 17.23 -2.46 -2.97
C GLU A 7 17.00 -1.69 -4.27
N ALA A 8 15.97 -0.82 -4.33
CA ALA A 8 15.63 -0.07 -5.54
C ALA A 8 16.55 1.13 -5.78
N ASN A 9 17.06 1.75 -4.72
CA ASN A 9 17.83 2.98 -4.79
C ASN A 9 18.77 3.11 -3.57
N GLU A 10 20.06 3.31 -3.83
CA GLU A 10 21.12 3.42 -2.82
C GLU A 10 20.98 4.67 -1.92
N SER A 11 20.28 5.69 -2.39
CA SER A 11 20.03 6.92 -1.62
C SER A 11 18.97 6.74 -0.53
N ILE A 12 18.26 5.60 -0.50
CA ILE A 12 17.26 5.29 0.52
C ILE A 12 17.95 4.93 1.84
N ILE A 13 17.74 5.76 2.84
CA ILE A 13 18.37 5.63 4.16
C ILE A 13 17.39 5.16 5.23
N ASN A 14 16.08 5.30 5.00
CA ASN A 14 15.06 4.97 5.99
C ASN A 14 13.71 4.63 5.34
N SER A 15 12.75 4.22 6.16
CA SER A 15 11.38 3.91 5.77
C SER A 15 10.44 4.19 6.93
N GLU A 16 9.22 4.68 6.64
CA GLU A 16 8.14 4.72 7.64
C GLU A 16 7.44 3.35 7.80
N GLY A 17 7.93 2.33 7.09
CA GLY A 17 7.46 0.95 7.16
C GLY A 17 6.59 0.56 5.98
N ALA A 18 6.04 -0.65 6.11
CA ALA A 18 5.07 -1.21 5.18
C ALA A 18 3.82 -1.63 5.95
N THR A 19 2.65 -1.42 5.36
CA THR A 19 1.36 -1.80 5.94
C THR A 19 0.67 -2.82 5.06
N VAL A 20 0.10 -3.86 5.65
CA VAL A 20 -0.77 -4.82 4.98
C VAL A 20 -2.11 -4.85 5.70
N GLY A 21 -3.20 -4.78 4.93
CA GLY A 21 -4.57 -4.80 5.42
C GLY A 21 -5.39 -5.87 4.72
N SER A 22 -6.30 -6.52 5.45
CA SER A 22 -7.29 -7.42 4.90
C SER A 22 -8.55 -7.37 5.76
N TYR A 23 -9.71 -7.25 5.13
CA TYR A 23 -10.99 -7.23 5.84
C TYR A 23 -12.12 -7.83 5.01
N GLU A 24 -13.19 -8.19 5.72
CA GLU A 24 -14.48 -8.59 5.17
C GLU A 24 -15.56 -7.73 5.82
N ASN A 25 -16.54 -7.29 5.03
CA ASN A 25 -17.63 -6.42 5.45
C ASN A 25 -18.96 -7.00 4.99
N GLN A 26 -19.93 -7.00 5.91
CA GLN A 26 -21.34 -7.22 5.61
C GLN A 26 -22.12 -5.99 6.06
N SER A 27 -23.04 -5.52 5.21
CA SER A 27 -23.88 -4.36 5.52
C SER A 27 -25.31 -4.67 5.12
N VAL A 28 -26.23 -4.38 6.04
CA VAL A 28 -27.68 -4.55 5.82
C VAL A 28 -28.35 -3.21 6.09
N TYR A 29 -29.19 -2.76 5.15
CA TYR A 29 -30.01 -1.58 5.29
C TYR A 29 -31.48 -1.95 5.19
N LEU A 30 -32.27 -1.49 6.16
CA LEU A 30 -33.71 -1.70 6.23
C LEU A 30 -34.43 -0.39 6.53
N ASN A 31 -35.64 -0.23 6.03
CA ASN A 31 -36.51 0.88 6.39
C ASN A 31 -37.98 0.43 6.57
N SER A 32 -38.82 1.32 7.09
CA SER A 32 -40.24 1.08 7.38
C SER A 32 -41.14 0.97 6.13
N HIS A 33 -40.58 1.07 4.92
CA HIS A 33 -41.29 0.92 3.65
C HIS A 33 -41.02 -0.46 3.01
N ASP A 34 -40.74 -1.46 3.85
CA ASP A 34 -40.47 -2.85 3.46
C ASP A 34 -39.25 -3.05 2.55
N PHE A 35 -38.36 -2.05 2.45
CA PHE A 35 -37.09 -2.23 1.74
C PHE A 35 -36.06 -2.93 2.62
N ILE A 36 -35.40 -3.94 2.06
CA ILE A 36 -34.26 -4.64 2.65
C ILE A 36 -33.17 -4.77 1.57
N GLY A 37 -31.99 -4.24 1.85
CA GLY A 37 -30.81 -4.40 1.01
C GLY A 37 -29.64 -4.95 1.80
N GLU A 38 -28.92 -5.92 1.22
CA GLU A 38 -27.71 -6.49 1.79
C GLU A 38 -26.55 -6.36 0.80
N THR A 39 -25.36 -6.08 1.31
CA THR A 39 -24.10 -6.15 0.57
C THR A 39 -23.04 -6.88 1.36
N GLN A 40 -22.25 -7.69 0.68
CA GLN A 40 -21.03 -8.29 1.20
C GLN A 40 -19.84 -7.83 0.37
N SER A 41 -18.70 -7.62 1.02
CA SER A 41 -17.49 -7.17 0.34
C SER A 41 -16.24 -7.57 1.10
N THR A 42 -15.15 -7.71 0.37
CA THR A 42 -13.80 -7.89 0.90
C THR A 42 -12.93 -6.71 0.48
N GLY A 43 -11.82 -6.53 1.17
CA GLY A 43 -10.78 -5.60 0.74
C GLY A 43 -9.42 -6.03 1.26
N HIS A 44 -8.42 -5.91 0.40
CA HIS A 44 -7.02 -6.22 0.68
C HIS A 44 -6.17 -5.04 0.26
N SER A 45 -5.16 -4.71 1.06
CA SER A 45 -4.25 -3.61 0.76
C SER A 45 -2.83 -3.92 1.18
N ILE A 46 -1.89 -3.30 0.46
CA ILE A 46 -0.48 -3.24 0.81
C ILE A 46 0.07 -1.86 0.46
N SER A 47 0.95 -1.33 1.30
CA SER A 47 1.68 -0.09 1.03
C SER A 47 3.11 -0.13 1.58
N CYS A 48 3.98 0.71 1.04
CA CYS A 48 5.34 0.91 1.53
C CYS A 48 5.73 2.39 1.35
N VAL A 49 6.47 2.94 2.33
CA VAL A 49 7.02 4.30 2.30
C VAL A 49 8.55 4.21 2.36
N ALA A 50 9.26 4.90 1.48
CA ALA A 50 10.71 5.00 1.46
C ALA A 50 11.17 6.44 1.68
N ILE A 51 12.32 6.62 2.32
CA ILE A 51 12.92 7.93 2.56
C ILE A 51 14.36 7.91 2.04
N ALA A 52 14.66 8.80 1.10
CA ALA A 52 16.00 9.04 0.60
C ALA A 52 16.59 10.31 1.20
N GLU A 53 17.92 10.35 1.33
CA GLU A 53 18.66 11.55 1.71
C GLU A 53 19.72 11.87 0.66
N LYS A 54 19.80 13.14 0.27
CA LYS A 54 20.84 13.66 -0.61
C LYS A 54 21.19 15.10 -0.25
N GLU A 55 22.49 15.37 -0.10
CA GLU A 55 23.00 16.72 0.24
C GLU A 55 22.32 17.36 1.46
N GLY A 56 21.98 16.55 2.47
CA GLY A 56 21.26 16.98 3.67
C GLY A 56 19.77 17.29 3.46
N GLN A 57 19.24 17.03 2.27
CA GLN A 57 17.81 17.08 1.97
C GLN A 57 17.23 15.67 2.04
N MET A 58 16.09 15.52 2.69
CA MET A 58 15.36 14.26 2.75
C MET A 58 14.09 14.36 1.90
N GLU A 59 13.83 13.32 1.12
CA GLU A 59 12.61 13.17 0.33
C GLU A 59 11.98 11.82 0.62
N MET A 60 10.65 11.78 0.58
CA MET A 60 9.86 10.59 0.90
C MET A 60 8.91 10.30 -0.27
N ASP A 61 8.80 9.02 -0.61
CA ASP A 61 7.84 8.52 -1.59
C ASP A 61 7.21 7.21 -1.12
N TYR A 62 6.10 6.83 -1.73
CA TYR A 62 5.31 5.66 -1.36
C TYR A 62 4.63 5.03 -2.56
N ASP A 63 4.34 3.73 -2.47
CA ASP A 63 3.44 3.05 -3.40
C ASP A 63 2.47 2.15 -2.64
N TYR A 64 1.34 1.83 -3.26
CA TYR A 64 0.29 1.01 -2.67
C TYR A 64 -0.54 0.25 -3.71
N SER A 65 -1.21 -0.81 -3.24
CA SER A 65 -2.24 -1.52 -3.99
C SER A 65 -3.42 -1.80 -3.07
N SER A 66 -4.63 -1.71 -3.61
CA SER A 66 -5.88 -1.97 -2.89
C SER A 66 -6.90 -2.60 -3.83
N THR A 67 -7.39 -3.78 -3.48
CA THR A 67 -8.26 -4.59 -4.34
C THR A 67 -9.32 -5.31 -3.52
N ARG A 68 -10.41 -5.73 -4.18
CA ARG A 68 -11.42 -6.61 -3.56
C ARG A 68 -10.99 -8.07 -3.59
N GLY A 69 -10.42 -8.53 -4.70
CA GLY A 69 -9.86 -9.87 -4.84
C GLY A 69 -8.40 -9.88 -4.40
N LEU A 70 -8.01 -10.85 -3.58
CA LEU A 70 -6.62 -11.01 -3.15
C LEU A 70 -5.68 -11.25 -4.34
N ASP A 71 -6.13 -12.02 -5.34
CA ASP A 71 -5.33 -12.35 -6.53
C ASP A 71 -5.05 -11.13 -7.43
N ASP A 72 -5.81 -10.05 -7.28
CA ASP A 72 -5.59 -8.80 -8.01
C ASP A 72 -4.57 -7.88 -7.31
N LEU A 73 -4.21 -8.18 -6.05
CA LEU A 73 -3.31 -7.34 -5.26
C LEU A 73 -1.89 -7.44 -5.81
N ARG A 74 -1.25 -6.29 -6.05
CA ARG A 74 0.17 -6.27 -6.46
C ARG A 74 1.05 -6.89 -5.38
N ASP A 75 2.09 -7.60 -5.80
CA ASP A 75 3.01 -8.24 -4.89
C ASP A 75 3.84 -7.20 -4.10
N HIS A 76 4.27 -7.61 -2.92
CA HIS A 76 4.98 -6.73 -2.00
C HIS A 76 6.36 -6.26 -2.51
N ILE A 77 7.01 -7.02 -3.40
CA ILE A 77 8.33 -6.65 -3.94
C ILE A 77 8.14 -5.51 -4.94
N SER A 78 7.16 -5.62 -5.85
CA SER A 78 6.80 -4.55 -6.80
C SER A 78 6.47 -3.25 -6.08
N ILE A 79 5.66 -3.31 -5.02
CA ILE A 79 5.27 -2.13 -4.23
C ILE A 79 6.48 -1.50 -3.54
N GLY A 80 7.32 -2.30 -2.87
CA GLY A 80 8.52 -1.78 -2.24
C GLY A 80 9.50 -1.15 -3.24
N TYR A 81 9.74 -1.81 -4.37
CA TYR A 81 10.63 -1.29 -5.41
C TYR A 81 10.11 0.02 -5.99
N SER A 82 8.82 0.09 -6.31
CA SER A 82 8.20 1.29 -6.87
C SER A 82 8.20 2.47 -5.90
N ALA A 83 8.04 2.22 -4.60
CA ALA A 83 8.12 3.26 -3.57
C ALA A 83 9.51 3.90 -3.46
N GLY A 84 10.56 3.21 -3.91
CA GLY A 84 11.95 3.68 -3.78
C GLY A 84 12.58 4.22 -5.07
N ILE A 85 12.20 3.68 -6.23
CA ILE A 85 12.92 3.92 -7.49
C ILE A 85 12.82 5.36 -8.00
N GLY A 86 11.75 6.08 -7.65
CA GLY A 86 11.51 7.46 -8.08
C GLY A 86 12.27 8.52 -7.28
N LEU A 87 12.78 8.14 -6.10
CA LEU A 87 13.51 9.06 -5.23
C LEU A 87 14.86 9.47 -5.86
N PRO A 88 15.35 10.69 -5.62
CA PRO A 88 16.54 11.21 -6.27
C PRO A 88 17.79 10.37 -5.99
N VAL A 89 18.55 10.06 -7.05
CA VAL A 89 19.73 9.18 -6.97
C VAL A 89 21.01 9.99 -6.79
N ILE A 90 21.43 10.84 -7.72
CA ILE A 90 22.64 11.69 -7.64
C ILE A 90 22.42 12.97 -8.45
#